data_AF-A0A816GUL6-F1
#
_entry.id   AF-A0A816GUL6-F1
#
_cell.length_a   1.000
_cell.length_b   1.000
_cell.length_c   1.000
_cell.angle_alpha   90.00
_cell.angle_beta   90.00
_cell.angle_gamma   90.00
#
_symmetry.space_group_name_H-M   'P 1'
#
loop_
_entity.id
_entity.type
_entity.pdbx_description
1 polymer ?
#
loop_
_entity_poly.entity_id
_entity_poly.type
_entity_poly.pdbx_seq_one_letter_code
_entity_poly.pdbx_strand_id
1 'polypeptide(L)'
;MFPPTFLSFFPLEASVSYPEGSSINFSCRAYASPPANITWIYRNQNKQFKNIQSGEDIYIPSVEPLDSGSYECIASNGHHEAISRSFYVTVQYPPRVKIDKFIDLNQRPVQFQCEICSVPISHIEWFRNGRHILDEQHFLIKTNSIRTENKDCLTTTLTFQDSIHEKYGRYECRAENILGHYSDHIDYQSKIVPMPKSRNEQSALLILPNNTIDQS
;
A
#
# COMPACT_ATOMS: atom_id res chain seq x y z
N MET A 1 -20.92 -21.78 -41.35
CA MET A 1 -20.47 -21.48 -39.97
C MET A 1 -18.95 -21.32 -40.01
N PHE A 2 -18.41 -20.40 -39.22
CA PHE A 2 -16.96 -20.15 -39.14
C PHE A 2 -16.59 -19.73 -37.70
N PRO A 3 -15.33 -19.96 -37.26
CA PRO A 3 -14.90 -19.68 -35.89
C PRO A 3 -14.86 -18.17 -35.59
N PRO A 4 -14.90 -17.78 -34.31
CA PRO A 4 -14.74 -16.38 -33.91
C PRO A 4 -13.40 -15.79 -34.39
N THR A 5 -13.42 -14.51 -34.76
CA THR A 5 -12.21 -13.71 -35.06
C THR A 5 -12.40 -12.31 -34.49
N PHE A 6 -11.40 -11.78 -33.79
CA PHE A 6 -11.48 -10.41 -33.25
C PHE A 6 -11.48 -9.38 -34.39
N LEU A 7 -12.50 -8.51 -34.39
CA LEU A 7 -12.58 -7.33 -35.25
C LEU A 7 -11.82 -6.15 -34.63
N SER A 8 -12.00 -5.93 -33.33
CA SER A 8 -11.36 -4.86 -32.59
C SER A 8 -11.19 -5.24 -31.12
N PHE A 9 -10.15 -4.68 -30.51
CA PHE A 9 -9.86 -4.86 -29.09
C PHE A 9 -9.21 -3.59 -28.56
N PHE A 10 -9.67 -3.10 -27.42
CA PHE A 10 -9.11 -1.93 -26.75
C PHE A 10 -9.10 -2.15 -25.23
N PRO A 11 -7.99 -1.84 -24.54
CA PRO A 11 -6.71 -1.33 -25.05
C PRO A 11 -5.94 -2.34 -25.91
N LEU A 12 -4.98 -1.86 -26.72
CA LEU A 12 -4.15 -2.72 -27.58
C LEU A 12 -2.87 -3.17 -26.86
N GLU A 13 -2.43 -2.39 -25.89
CA GLU A 13 -1.27 -2.62 -25.07
C GLU A 13 -1.50 -3.78 -24.10
N ALA A 14 -0.45 -4.57 -23.85
CA ALA A 14 -0.50 -5.65 -22.87
C ALA A 14 -0.66 -5.15 -21.42
N SER A 15 -0.35 -3.88 -21.16
CA SER A 15 -0.49 -3.22 -19.87
C SER A 15 -0.79 -1.74 -20.05
N VAL A 16 -1.77 -1.23 -19.30
CA VAL A 16 -2.18 0.18 -19.28
C VAL A 16 -2.29 0.68 -17.85
N SER A 17 -2.09 1.98 -17.66
CA SER A 17 -2.17 2.62 -16.34
C SER A 17 -3.19 3.75 -16.33
N TYR A 18 -3.97 3.85 -15.27
CA TYR A 18 -4.99 4.88 -15.10
C TYR A 18 -4.92 5.49 -13.71
N PRO A 19 -5.12 6.80 -13.54
CA PRO A 19 -5.24 7.42 -12.22
C PRO A 19 -6.48 6.92 -11.46
N GLU A 20 -6.38 6.79 -10.14
CA GLU A 20 -7.52 6.55 -9.25
C GLU A 20 -8.63 7.59 -9.50
N GLY A 21 -9.89 7.13 -9.48
CA GLY A 21 -11.06 7.95 -9.73
C GLY A 21 -11.35 8.25 -11.20
N SER A 22 -10.46 7.86 -12.12
CA SER A 22 -10.72 8.03 -13.55
C SER A 22 -11.75 7.02 -14.07
N SER A 23 -12.48 7.40 -15.10
CA SER A 23 -13.39 6.49 -15.81
C SER A 23 -12.67 5.81 -16.97
N ILE A 24 -12.87 4.51 -17.14
CA ILE A 24 -12.24 3.72 -18.22
C ILE A 24 -13.27 2.92 -19.01
N ASN A 25 -12.98 2.71 -20.29
CA ASN A 25 -13.80 1.93 -21.21
C ASN A 25 -12.94 0.89 -21.93
N PHE A 26 -13.38 -0.35 -21.97
CA PHE A 26 -12.78 -1.44 -22.71
C PHE A 26 -13.71 -1.89 -23.83
N SER A 27 -13.16 -2.30 -24.96
CA SER A 27 -13.95 -2.74 -26.11
C SER A 27 -13.39 -4.04 -26.68
N CYS A 28 -14.27 -4.97 -26.99
CA CYS A 28 -13.93 -6.25 -27.58
C CYS A 28 -15.05 -6.70 -28.51
N ARG A 29 -14.75 -6.77 -29.81
CA ARG A 29 -15.71 -7.16 -30.84
C ARG A 29 -15.16 -8.34 -31.62
N ALA A 30 -16.01 -9.33 -31.85
CA ALA A 30 -15.64 -10.51 -32.62
C ALA A 30 -16.72 -10.84 -33.64
N TYR A 31 -16.28 -11.32 -34.80
CA TYR A 31 -17.14 -11.78 -35.87
C TYR A 31 -17.12 -13.31 -35.91
N ALA A 32 -18.30 -13.93 -35.96
CA ALA A 32 -18.46 -15.39 -36.02
C ALA A 32 -19.79 -15.76 -36.69
N SER A 33 -19.90 -17.00 -37.17
CA SER A 33 -21.19 -17.58 -37.59
C SER A 33 -21.36 -18.96 -36.98
N PRO A 34 -22.33 -19.18 -36.06
CA PRO A 34 -23.27 -18.19 -35.48
C PRO A 34 -22.58 -17.03 -34.76
N PRO A 35 -23.29 -15.90 -34.50
CA PRO A 35 -22.70 -14.73 -33.83
C PRO A 35 -21.99 -15.11 -32.52
N ALA A 36 -20.84 -14.49 -32.27
CA ALA A 36 -20.07 -14.73 -31.05
C ALA A 36 -20.73 -14.01 -29.86
N ASN A 37 -20.78 -14.68 -28.72
CA ASN A 37 -21.04 -14.06 -27.43
C ASN A 37 -19.73 -13.58 -26.82
N ILE A 38 -19.73 -12.34 -26.33
CA ILE A 38 -18.57 -11.72 -25.70
C ILE A 38 -18.76 -11.71 -24.18
N THR A 39 -17.77 -12.24 -23.48
CA THR A 39 -17.74 -12.30 -22.02
C THR A 39 -16.41 -11.78 -21.51
N TRP A 40 -16.45 -11.01 -20.42
CA TRP A 40 -15.26 -10.48 -19.79
C TRP A 40 -15.00 -11.10 -18.42
N ILE A 41 -13.75 -11.45 -18.17
CA ILE A 41 -13.26 -11.98 -16.91
C ILE A 41 -12.26 -10.99 -16.32
N TYR A 42 -12.45 -10.69 -15.04
CA TYR A 42 -11.50 -9.94 -14.23
C TYR A 42 -10.78 -10.87 -13.25
N ARG A 43 -9.46 -10.68 -13.13
CA ARG A 43 -8.62 -11.32 -12.14
C ARG A 43 -7.87 -10.25 -11.36
N ASN A 44 -8.20 -10.09 -10.09
CA ASN A 44 -7.47 -9.17 -9.22
C ASN A 44 -6.04 -9.65 -8.94
N GLN A 45 -5.24 -8.83 -8.26
CA GLN A 45 -3.88 -9.18 -7.87
C GLN A 45 -3.81 -10.48 -7.04
N ASN A 46 -4.88 -10.79 -6.28
CA ASN A 46 -5.04 -12.01 -5.48
C ASN A 46 -5.56 -13.22 -6.28
N LYS A 47 -5.60 -13.13 -7.61
CA LYS A 47 -6.08 -14.17 -8.54
C LYS A 47 -7.51 -14.64 -8.29
N GLN A 48 -8.33 -13.83 -7.61
CA GLN A 48 -9.76 -14.11 -7.49
C GLN A 48 -10.45 -13.78 -8.81
N PHE A 49 -11.33 -14.69 -9.24
CA PHE A 49 -12.08 -14.59 -10.49
C PHE A 49 -13.41 -13.92 -10.25
N LYS A 50 -13.73 -12.92 -11.06
CA LYS A 50 -15.05 -12.32 -11.12
C LYS A 50 -15.48 -12.17 -12.58
N ASN A 51 -16.63 -12.74 -12.93
CA ASN A 51 -17.30 -12.39 -14.17
C ASN A 51 -17.75 -10.93 -14.05
N ILE A 52 -17.26 -10.08 -14.96
CA ILE A 52 -17.58 -8.65 -14.89
C ILE A 52 -18.93 -8.42 -15.54
N GLN A 53 -19.02 -8.75 -16.83
CA GLN A 53 -20.12 -8.35 -17.68
C GLN A 53 -20.09 -9.14 -19.00
N SER A 54 -21.27 -9.34 -19.59
CA SER A 54 -21.44 -9.78 -20.98
C SER A 54 -21.73 -8.58 -21.87
N GLY A 55 -21.14 -8.55 -23.07
CA GLY A 55 -21.24 -7.43 -24.00
C GLY A 55 -19.90 -7.05 -24.58
N GLU A 56 -19.93 -6.32 -25.69
CA GLU A 56 -18.72 -5.91 -26.41
C GLU A 56 -17.89 -4.90 -25.62
N ASP A 57 -18.56 -3.99 -24.89
CA ASP A 57 -17.92 -2.89 -24.17
C ASP A 57 -18.15 -2.98 -22.66
N ILE A 58 -17.15 -2.58 -21.87
CA ILE A 58 -17.23 -2.44 -20.41
C ILE A 58 -16.84 -1.03 -20.01
N TYR A 59 -17.67 -0.41 -19.19
CA TYR A 59 -17.41 0.90 -18.62
C TYR A 59 -17.27 0.83 -17.11
N ILE A 60 -16.16 1.35 -16.58
CA ILE A 60 -15.90 1.50 -15.15
C ILE A 60 -15.83 3.00 -14.87
N PRO A 61 -16.80 3.59 -14.14
CA PRO A 61 -16.92 5.05 -14.02
C PRO A 61 -15.87 5.70 -13.14
N SER A 62 -15.33 4.98 -12.16
CA SER A 62 -14.34 5.48 -11.20
C SER A 62 -13.53 4.30 -10.71
N VAL A 63 -12.28 4.18 -11.17
CA VAL A 63 -11.39 3.07 -10.80
C VAL A 63 -10.78 3.26 -9.42
N GLU A 64 -10.69 2.19 -8.67
CA GLU A 64 -10.02 2.13 -7.37
C GLU A 64 -8.77 1.23 -7.43
N PRO A 65 -7.83 1.31 -6.46
CA PRO A 65 -6.64 0.46 -6.43
C PRO A 65 -6.95 -1.03 -6.59
N LEU A 66 -8.07 -1.47 -6.01
CA LEU A 66 -8.57 -2.84 -6.08
C LEU A 66 -9.01 -3.27 -7.48
N ASP A 67 -9.26 -2.37 -8.43
CA ASP A 67 -9.59 -2.69 -9.82
C ASP A 67 -8.34 -3.02 -10.65
N SER A 68 -7.14 -2.84 -10.08
CA SER A 68 -5.90 -3.30 -10.72
C SER A 68 -5.90 -4.82 -10.89
N GLY A 69 -5.50 -5.30 -12.05
CA GLY A 69 -5.51 -6.72 -12.36
C GLY A 69 -5.54 -7.04 -13.84
N SER A 70 -5.74 -8.31 -14.15
CA SER A 70 -5.84 -8.78 -15.54
C SER A 70 -7.30 -8.83 -15.98
N TYR A 71 -7.56 -8.22 -17.13
CA TYR A 71 -8.86 -8.22 -17.80
C TYR A 71 -8.73 -9.08 -19.05
N GLU A 72 -9.66 -10.00 -19.26
CA GLU A 72 -9.66 -10.94 -20.37
C GLU A 72 -11.02 -10.91 -21.07
N CYS A 73 -11.03 -10.63 -22.36
CA CYS A 73 -12.19 -10.81 -23.22
C CYS A 73 -12.17 -12.20 -23.84
N ILE A 74 -13.30 -12.89 -23.83
CA ILE A 74 -13.52 -14.19 -24.46
C ILE A 74 -14.66 -14.07 -25.47
N ALA A 75 -14.41 -14.52 -26.69
CA ALA A 75 -15.40 -14.62 -27.76
C ALA A 75 -15.70 -16.09 -28.09
N SER A 76 -16.95 -16.50 -27.93
CA SER A 76 -17.40 -17.88 -28.18
C SER A 76 -18.68 -17.92 -29.00
N ASN A 77 -18.73 -18.77 -30.03
CA ASN A 77 -19.97 -19.06 -30.76
C ASN A 77 -20.58 -20.43 -30.42
N GLY A 78 -20.06 -21.12 -29.41
CA GLY A 78 -20.54 -22.42 -28.94
C GLY A 78 -20.30 -23.62 -29.86
N HIS A 79 -19.72 -23.41 -31.04
CA HIS A 79 -19.48 -24.46 -32.04
C HIS A 79 -17.98 -24.72 -32.28
N HIS A 80 -17.16 -23.68 -32.13
CA HIS A 80 -15.70 -23.74 -32.28
C HIS A 80 -15.03 -23.38 -30.95
N GLU A 81 -13.71 -23.57 -30.89
CA GLU A 81 -12.90 -23.09 -29.77
C GLU A 81 -13.07 -21.58 -29.60
N ALA A 82 -13.22 -21.15 -28.35
CA ALA A 82 -13.32 -19.74 -28.01
C ALA A 82 -11.94 -19.09 -28.12
N ILE A 83 -11.90 -17.84 -28.60
CA ILE A 83 -10.67 -17.04 -28.63
C ILE A 83 -10.70 -16.06 -27.46
N SER A 84 -9.53 -15.76 -26.89
CA SER A 84 -9.41 -14.75 -25.85
C SER A 84 -8.24 -13.79 -26.09
N ARG A 85 -8.35 -12.61 -25.49
CA ARG A 85 -7.26 -11.63 -25.41
C ARG A 85 -7.34 -10.91 -24.08
N SER A 86 -6.17 -10.64 -23.49
CA SER A 86 -6.07 -10.01 -22.19
C SER A 86 -5.07 -8.87 -22.17
N PHE A 87 -5.24 -7.99 -21.17
CA PHE A 87 -4.31 -6.94 -20.80
C PHE A 87 -4.30 -6.79 -19.28
N TYR A 88 -3.31 -6.07 -18.77
CA TYR A 88 -3.19 -5.71 -17.36
C TYR A 88 -3.55 -4.24 -17.15
N VAL A 89 -4.30 -3.96 -16.09
CA VAL A 89 -4.65 -2.62 -15.66
C VAL A 89 -3.92 -2.33 -14.35
N THR A 90 -3.22 -1.21 -14.31
CA THR A 90 -2.60 -0.67 -13.10
C THR A 90 -3.30 0.63 -12.73
N VAL A 91 -3.93 0.69 -11.56
CA VAL A 91 -4.49 1.93 -11.03
C VAL A 91 -3.41 2.65 -10.23
N GLN A 92 -3.11 3.89 -10.61
CA GLN A 92 -2.08 4.72 -10.01
C GLN A 92 -2.71 5.70 -9.01
N TYR A 93 -2.09 5.87 -7.85
CA TYR A 93 -2.57 6.75 -6.79
C TYR A 93 -1.39 7.37 -6.00
N PRO A 94 -1.57 8.57 -5.43
CA PRO A 94 -0.56 9.22 -4.61
C PRO A 94 -0.29 8.43 -3.32
N PRO A 95 0.80 8.74 -2.59
CA PRO A 95 1.18 7.99 -1.41
C PRO A 95 0.15 8.10 -0.29
N ARG A 96 -0.20 6.97 0.33
CA ARG A 96 -0.97 6.89 1.57
C ARG A 96 -0.02 6.46 2.68
N VAL A 97 0.26 7.37 3.61
CA VAL A 97 1.27 7.18 4.66
C VAL A 97 0.58 7.03 6.01
N LYS A 98 0.99 6.02 6.77
CA LYS A 98 0.58 5.83 8.15
C LYS A 98 1.80 5.52 9.01
N ILE A 99 2.02 6.32 10.04
CA ILE A 99 3.08 6.07 11.02
C ILE A 99 2.51 5.51 12.33
N ASP A 100 3.13 4.46 12.84
CA ASP A 100 2.82 3.86 14.14
C ASP A 100 4.09 3.79 15.01
N LYS A 101 3.89 3.87 16.33
CA LYS A 101 4.96 3.71 17.33
C LYS A 101 4.93 2.34 17.96
N PHE A 102 6.10 1.71 18.05
CA PHE A 102 6.30 0.47 18.79
C PHE A 102 7.21 0.70 19.98
N ILE A 103 6.78 0.18 21.11
CA ILE A 103 7.37 0.42 22.42
C ILE A 103 7.84 -0.93 22.98
N ASP A 104 9.02 -0.97 23.60
CA ASP A 104 9.48 -2.17 24.31
C ASP A 104 8.73 -2.43 25.62
N LEU A 105 9.09 -3.54 26.26
CA LEU A 105 8.60 -3.96 27.57
C LEU A 105 8.86 -2.93 28.69
N ASN A 106 9.83 -2.02 28.50
CA ASN A 106 10.18 -0.96 29.44
C ASN A 106 9.49 0.38 29.09
N GLN A 107 8.47 0.35 28.23
CA GLN A 107 7.73 1.52 27.75
C GLN A 107 8.58 2.55 26.98
N ARG A 108 9.70 2.13 26.40
CA ARG A 108 10.56 2.95 25.57
C ARG A 108 10.26 2.72 24.08
N PRO A 109 10.03 3.75 23.25
CA PRO A 109 9.89 3.53 21.82
C PRO A 109 11.20 2.99 21.27
N VAL A 110 11.13 1.80 20.71
CA VAL A 110 12.27 1.12 20.10
C VAL A 110 12.29 1.33 18.59
N GLN A 111 11.14 1.59 18.00
CA GLN A 111 11.03 1.85 16.59
C GLN A 111 9.77 2.63 16.23
N PHE A 112 9.88 3.45 15.19
CA PHE A 112 8.72 3.92 14.44
C PHE A 112 8.62 3.12 13.15
N GLN A 113 7.42 2.68 12.85
CA GLN A 113 7.13 1.97 11.62
C GLN A 113 6.19 2.84 10.80
N CYS A 114 6.54 3.03 9.54
CA CYS A 114 5.74 3.77 8.60
C CYS A 114 5.34 2.81 7.48
N GLU A 115 4.03 2.67 7.27
CA GLU A 115 3.44 1.96 6.15
C GLU A 115 3.07 2.96 5.06
N ILE A 116 3.51 2.70 3.83
CA ILE A 116 3.30 3.56 2.67
C ILE A 116 2.71 2.72 1.55
N CYS A 117 1.48 2.99 1.13
CA CYS A 117 0.89 2.39 -0.06
C CYS A 117 0.85 3.41 -1.20
N SER A 118 1.38 3.05 -2.36
CA SER A 118 1.48 3.97 -3.51
C SER A 118 1.74 3.23 -4.82
N VAL A 119 1.12 3.69 -5.90
CA VAL A 119 1.44 3.25 -7.26
C VAL A 119 1.58 4.47 -8.16
N PRO A 120 2.75 4.74 -8.78
CA PRO A 120 4.02 4.03 -8.61
C PRO A 120 4.57 4.08 -7.17
N ILE A 121 5.51 3.18 -6.88
CA ILE A 121 6.20 3.14 -5.59
C ILE A 121 6.86 4.49 -5.29
N SER A 122 6.68 4.97 -4.07
CA SER A 122 7.17 6.27 -3.62
C SER A 122 8.64 6.24 -3.21
N HIS A 123 9.32 7.37 -3.38
CA HIS A 123 10.53 7.70 -2.62
C HIS A 123 10.14 8.01 -1.17
N ILE A 124 10.89 7.51 -0.18
CA ILE A 124 10.55 7.59 1.24
C ILE A 124 11.71 8.17 2.04
N GLU A 125 11.42 9.15 2.88
CA GLU A 125 12.39 9.84 3.73
C GLU A 125 11.87 10.03 5.16
N TRP A 126 12.78 10.05 6.12
CA TRP A 126 12.48 10.30 7.53
C TRP A 126 13.00 11.67 7.94
N PHE A 127 12.20 12.39 8.74
CA PHE A 127 12.55 13.71 9.28
C PHE A 127 12.33 13.76 10.78
N ARG A 128 13.19 14.49 11.49
CA ARG A 128 13.04 14.87 12.89
C ARG A 128 13.08 16.37 13.02
N ASN A 129 12.02 16.98 13.53
CA ASN A 129 11.88 18.45 13.67
C ASN A 129 12.23 19.20 12.36
N GLY A 130 11.79 18.65 11.23
CA GLY A 130 12.05 19.19 9.89
C GLY A 130 13.46 18.94 9.34
N ARG A 131 14.35 18.26 10.06
CA ARG A 131 15.68 17.87 9.57
C ARG A 131 15.67 16.43 9.08
N HIS A 132 16.24 16.20 7.90
CA HIS A 132 16.36 14.87 7.32
C HIS A 132 17.18 13.95 8.25
N ILE A 133 16.70 12.73 8.46
CA ILE A 133 17.39 11.70 9.23
C ILE A 133 18.13 10.81 8.24
N LEU A 134 19.45 10.80 8.34
CA LEU A 134 20.30 9.88 7.59
C LEU A 134 20.51 8.60 8.40
N ASP A 135 20.80 7.50 7.70
CA ASP A 135 21.22 6.25 8.33
C ASP A 135 22.61 6.49 8.97
N GLU A 136 22.64 6.62 10.30
CA GLU A 136 23.79 7.06 11.09
C GLU A 136 23.88 6.27 12.40
N GLN A 137 24.96 6.44 13.17
CA GLN A 137 25.22 5.71 14.44
C GLN A 137 24.10 5.84 15.50
N HIS A 138 23.12 6.72 15.30
CA HIS A 138 22.03 6.97 16.24
C HIS A 138 20.65 6.44 15.77
N PHE A 139 20.49 6.21 14.48
CA PHE A 139 19.24 5.81 13.84
C PHE A 139 19.53 4.78 12.74
N LEU A 140 18.84 3.65 12.79
CA LEU A 140 18.88 2.65 11.73
C LEU A 140 17.58 2.72 10.93
N ILE A 141 17.69 2.92 9.62
CA ILE A 141 16.53 2.91 8.73
C ILE A 141 16.50 1.61 7.94
N LYS A 142 15.42 0.84 8.07
CA LYS A 142 15.18 -0.37 7.28
C LYS A 142 13.91 -0.23 6.48
N THR A 143 14.01 -0.26 5.16
CA THR A 143 12.83 -0.31 4.29
C THR A 143 12.66 -1.74 3.77
N ASN A 144 11.66 -2.43 4.32
CA ASN A 144 11.24 -3.72 3.82
C ASN A 144 10.17 -3.50 2.75
N SER A 145 10.45 -3.96 1.54
CA SER A 145 9.39 -4.29 0.60
C SER A 145 8.74 -5.58 1.11
N ILE A 146 7.79 -5.45 2.03
CA ILE A 146 6.99 -6.59 2.44
C ILE A 146 6.27 -7.03 1.16
N ARG A 147 6.68 -8.17 0.60
CA ARG A 147 5.91 -8.89 -0.42
C ARG A 147 4.69 -9.50 0.26
N THR A 148 3.80 -8.66 0.77
CA THR A 148 2.46 -9.06 1.14
C THR A 148 1.64 -9.28 -0.13
N GLU A 149 0.49 -9.91 0.03
CA GLU A 149 -0.50 -10.14 -1.02
C GLU A 149 -0.88 -8.84 -1.77
N ASN A 150 -0.73 -7.67 -1.10
CA ASN A 150 -0.79 -6.33 -1.70
C ASN A 150 0.62 -5.82 -2.05
N LYS A 151 1.02 -5.92 -3.33
CA LYS A 151 2.36 -5.54 -3.83
C LYS A 151 2.66 -4.04 -3.83
N ASP A 152 1.67 -3.23 -3.49
CA ASP A 152 1.69 -1.77 -3.65
C ASP A 152 2.02 -1.02 -2.36
N CYS A 153 2.39 -1.73 -1.29
CA CYS A 153 2.73 -1.15 0.01
C CYS A 153 4.17 -1.49 0.45
N LEU A 154 4.86 -0.50 1.00
CA LEU A 154 6.17 -0.61 1.62
C LEU A 154 6.07 -0.35 3.12
N THR A 155 7.01 -0.92 3.88
CA THR A 155 7.17 -0.61 5.30
C THR A 155 8.59 -0.15 5.55
N THR A 156 8.75 1.05 6.08
CA THR A 156 10.03 1.56 6.57
C THR A 156 10.02 1.66 8.09
N THR A 157 11.12 1.26 8.72
CA THR A 157 11.29 1.24 10.17
C THR A 157 12.46 2.13 10.53
N LEU A 158 12.20 3.12 11.38
CA LEU A 158 13.22 3.93 12.04
C LEU A 158 13.48 3.37 13.44
N THR A 159 14.65 2.76 13.64
CA THR A 159 15.05 2.15 14.92
C THR A 159 16.02 3.05 15.68
N PHE A 160 15.81 3.19 16.98
CA PHE A 160 16.67 3.98 17.87
C PHE A 160 17.84 3.14 18.39
N GLN A 161 19.09 3.58 18.16
CA GLN A 161 20.28 2.81 18.60
C GLN A 161 20.74 3.18 20.04
N ASP A 162 20.79 4.47 20.40
CA ASP A 162 21.17 4.95 21.76
C ASP A 162 20.03 5.48 22.64
N SER A 163 20.42 6.07 23.77
CA SER A 163 19.55 6.74 24.76
C SER A 163 18.44 7.59 24.14
N ILE A 164 17.25 7.40 24.67
CA ILE A 164 16.00 7.82 24.02
C ILE A 164 15.54 9.19 24.53
N HIS A 165 16.13 9.68 25.63
CA HIS A 165 15.82 10.99 26.22
C HIS A 165 16.30 12.16 25.35
N GLU A 166 17.39 11.98 24.60
CA GLU A 166 17.89 12.99 23.65
C GLU A 166 17.20 12.91 22.29
N LYS A 167 16.24 11.98 22.14
CA LYS A 167 15.55 11.67 20.89
C LYS A 167 14.13 12.24 20.83
N TYR A 168 13.75 13.11 21.76
CA TYR A 168 12.45 13.79 21.70
C TYR A 168 12.32 14.72 20.50
N GLY A 169 11.10 14.82 19.97
CA GLY A 169 10.79 15.65 18.83
C GLY A 169 9.67 15.07 17.99
N ARG A 170 9.33 15.81 16.95
CA ARG A 170 8.37 15.40 15.93
C ARG A 170 9.08 14.59 14.86
N TYR A 171 8.68 13.34 14.70
CA TYR A 171 9.16 12.46 13.66
C TYR A 171 8.14 12.39 12.55
N GLU A 172 8.60 12.51 11.32
CA GLU A 172 7.76 12.53 10.14
C GLU A 172 8.31 11.56 9.12
N CYS A 173 7.43 10.74 8.57
CA CYS A 173 7.71 9.88 7.44
C CYS A 173 7.09 10.55 6.21
N ARG A 174 7.91 10.90 5.23
CA ARG A 174 7.48 11.56 3.99
C ARG A 174 7.61 10.60 2.83
N ALA A 175 6.58 10.55 1.99
CA ALA A 175 6.57 9.75 0.78
C ALA A 175 6.16 10.61 -0.42
N GLU A 176 6.82 10.40 -1.56
CA GLU A 176 6.55 11.11 -2.80
C GLU A 176 6.59 10.17 -4.00
N ASN A 177 5.59 10.27 -4.87
CA ASN A 177 5.60 9.68 -6.20
C ASN A 177 5.18 10.71 -7.26
N ILE A 178 5.11 10.30 -8.53
CA ILE A 178 4.77 11.19 -9.65
C ILE A 178 3.36 11.82 -9.55
N LEU A 179 2.49 11.30 -8.68
CA LEU A 179 1.12 11.79 -8.49
C LEU A 179 0.99 12.73 -7.28
N GLY A 180 2.01 12.82 -6.43
CA GLY A 180 2.03 13.74 -5.30
C GLY A 180 2.89 13.27 -4.13
N HIS A 181 2.83 14.03 -3.05
CA HIS A 181 3.52 13.75 -1.81
C HIS A 181 2.53 13.69 -0.65
N TYR A 182 2.86 12.90 0.36
CA TYR A 182 2.10 12.82 1.60
C TYR A 182 3.04 12.51 2.76
N SER A 183 2.65 12.90 3.97
CA SER A 183 3.41 12.60 5.17
C SER A 183 2.51 12.34 6.37
N ASP A 184 3.02 11.55 7.30
CA ASP A 184 2.41 11.35 8.60
C ASP A 184 3.48 11.50 9.69
N HIS A 185 3.05 11.85 10.91
CA HIS A 185 3.97 12.23 11.99
C HIS A 185 3.55 11.72 13.37
N ILE A 186 4.57 11.54 14.23
CA ILE A 186 4.41 11.25 15.65
C ILE A 186 5.26 12.23 16.45
N ASP A 187 4.63 12.86 17.45
CA ASP A 187 5.34 13.65 18.46
C ASP A 187 5.82 12.72 19.58
N TYR A 188 7.14 12.60 19.71
CA TYR A 188 7.79 11.78 20.71
C TYR A 188 8.35 12.64 21.85
N GLN A 189 7.83 12.42 23.06
CA GLN A 189 8.15 13.18 24.26
C GLN A 189 8.10 12.29 25.51
N SER A 190 8.59 12.79 26.65
CA SER A 190 8.45 12.10 27.93
C SER A 190 6.98 12.00 28.33
N LYS A 191 6.54 10.83 28.81
CA LYS A 191 5.28 10.74 29.55
C LYS A 191 5.52 11.27 30.96
N ILE A 192 5.01 12.45 31.26
CA ILE A 192 4.84 12.87 32.66
C ILE A 192 3.64 12.07 33.18
N VAL A 193 3.88 11.01 33.97
CA VAL A 193 2.80 10.37 34.74
C VAL A 193 2.47 11.34 35.87
N PRO A 194 1.24 11.89 35.96
CA PRO A 194 0.86 12.68 37.10
C PRO A 194 1.00 11.80 38.34
N MET A 195 1.92 12.14 39.25
CA MET A 195 1.93 11.52 40.57
C MET A 195 0.52 11.68 41.15
N PRO A 196 -0.13 10.61 41.64
CA PRO A 196 -1.34 10.78 42.42
C PRO A 196 -0.98 11.72 43.57
N LYS A 197 -1.72 12.83 43.68
CA LYS A 197 -1.54 13.80 44.77
C LYS A 197 -1.92 13.13 46.08
N SER A 198 -1.05 12.28 46.63
CA SER A 198 -1.13 11.89 48.02
C SER A 198 -0.67 13.07 48.86
N ARG A 199 -1.51 13.41 49.83
CA ARG A 199 -1.28 14.46 50.80
C ARG A 199 0.01 14.16 51.57
N ASN A 200 0.92 15.13 51.55
CA ASN A 200 2.16 15.27 52.33
C ASN A 200 3.44 14.56 51.82
N GLU A 201 4.39 15.44 51.48
CA GLU A 201 5.85 15.38 51.69
C GLU A 201 6.82 14.96 50.57
N GLN A 202 7.70 15.94 50.30
CA GLN A 202 9.06 15.98 49.71
C GLN A 202 9.38 15.14 48.46
N SER A 203 9.68 15.90 47.41
CA SER A 203 10.19 15.48 46.10
C SER A 203 11.36 14.49 46.18
N ALA A 204 11.15 13.31 45.60
CA ALA A 204 12.20 12.38 45.21
C ALA A 204 12.04 12.00 43.73
N LEU A 205 13.12 12.11 42.96
CA LEU A 205 13.23 11.49 41.64
C LEU A 205 13.13 9.97 41.82
N LEU A 206 12.08 9.34 41.28
CA LEU A 206 12.01 7.88 41.21
C LEU A 206 12.91 7.41 40.06
N ILE A 207 14.14 7.03 40.39
CA ILE A 207 14.94 6.11 39.58
C ILE A 207 14.49 4.70 39.98
N LEU A 208 13.77 4.00 39.10
CA LEU A 208 13.46 2.58 39.30
C LEU A 208 14.64 1.72 38.80
N PRO A 209 15.29 0.90 39.64
CA PRO A 209 16.23 -0.11 39.18
C PRO A 209 15.59 -1.51 39.07
N ASN A 210 16.01 -2.20 38.00
CA ASN A 210 16.19 -3.64 37.80
C ASN A 210 15.08 -4.64 38.12
N ASN A 211 14.76 -5.46 37.11
CA ASN A 211 14.46 -6.87 37.32
C ASN A 211 15.71 -7.71 36.98
N THR A 212 16.26 -8.37 38.00
CA THR A 212 17.09 -9.57 37.85
C THR A 212 16.33 -10.76 38.44
N ILE A 213 16.05 -11.74 37.57
CA ILE A 213 16.17 -13.21 37.73
C ILE A 213 16.18 -13.73 39.19
N ASP A 214 15.24 -14.59 39.60
CA ASP A 214 15.46 -16.05 39.63
C ASP A 214 14.20 -16.86 39.99
N GLN A 215 14.33 -18.16 39.73
CA GLN A 215 13.38 -19.28 39.66
C GLN A 215 12.48 -19.57 40.87
N SER A 216 11.34 -20.21 40.56
CA SER A 216 10.94 -21.50 41.15
C SER A 216 10.06 -22.28 40.18
#